data_AF-A0AAV9B8T5-F1
#
_entry.id   AF-A0AAV9B8T5-F1
#
_cell.length_a   1.000
_cell.length_b   1.000
_cell.length_c   1.000
_cell.angle_alpha   90.00
_cell.angle_beta   90.00
_cell.angle_gamma   90.00
#
_symmetry.space_group_name_H-M   'P 1'
#
loop_
_entity.id
_entity.type
_entity.pdbx_description
1 polymer ?
#
loop_
_entity_poly.entity_id
_entity_poly.type
_entity_poly.pdbx_seq_one_letter_code
_entity_poly.pdbx_strand_id
1 'polypeptide(L)'
;MMKDVLHGKQVLLVLDDMWSPGVWTKVLKVPFQSFRADTRVLITTRDGRIAQQMDAVYTHKVQLLSDEDAWSLLCKVFLFSCSCINGLYIV
;
A
#
# COMPACT_ATOMS: atom_id res chain seq x y z
N MET A 1 -5.55 -25.87 -4.66
CA MET A 1 -5.91 -25.29 -3.34
C MET A 1 -6.18 -23.78 -3.41
N MET A 2 -5.23 -22.90 -3.75
CA MET A 2 -5.51 -21.44 -3.84
C MET A 2 -6.37 -21.06 -5.07
N LYS A 3 -6.10 -21.67 -6.23
CA LYS A 3 -6.89 -21.46 -7.46
C LYS A 3 -8.37 -21.81 -7.28
N ASP A 4 -8.65 -22.93 -6.60
CA ASP A 4 -10.01 -23.44 -6.45
C ASP A 4 -10.86 -22.56 -5.52
N VAL A 5 -10.25 -22.01 -4.47
CA VAL A 5 -10.93 -21.11 -3.51
C VAL A 5 -11.27 -19.75 -4.11
N LEU A 6 -10.41 -19.28 -5.04
CA LEU A 6 -10.52 -17.96 -5.66
C LEU A 6 -11.20 -18.01 -7.04
N HIS A 7 -11.49 -19.19 -7.56
CA HIS A 7 -12.12 -19.36 -8.87
C HIS A 7 -13.47 -18.65 -8.95
N GLY A 8 -13.63 -17.78 -9.96
CA GLY A 8 -14.86 -17.04 -10.21
C GLY A 8 -15.14 -15.88 -9.25
N LYS A 9 -14.25 -15.58 -8.29
CA LYS A 9 -14.38 -14.47 -7.34
C LYS A 9 -13.60 -13.24 -7.81
N GLN A 10 -14.11 -12.06 -7.44
CA GLN A 10 -13.36 -10.83 -7.52
C GLN A 10 -12.39 -10.76 -6.33
N VAL A 11 -11.11 -10.53 -6.62
CA VAL A 11 -10.06 -10.52 -5.59
C VAL A 11 -9.26 -9.23 -5.70
N LEU A 12 -9.04 -8.59 -4.54
CA LEU A 12 -8.02 -7.57 -4.36
C LEU A 12 -6.88 -8.19 -3.54
N LEU A 13 -5.73 -8.39 -4.16
CA LEU A 13 -4.52 -8.85 -3.48
C LEU A 13 -3.68 -7.64 -3.08
N VAL A 14 -3.37 -7.51 -1.79
CA VAL A 14 -2.47 -6.46 -1.29
C VAL A 14 -1.17 -7.12 -0.85
N LEU A 15 -0.05 -6.70 -1.46
CA LEU A 15 1.31 -7.11 -1.12
C LEU A 15 2.01 -5.91 -0.48
N ASP A 16 2.02 -5.89 0.85
CA ASP A 16 2.54 -4.78 1.63
C ASP A 16 4.04 -4.93 1.92
N ASP A 17 4.78 -3.82 1.90
CA ASP A 17 6.21 -3.69 2.17
C ASP A 17 7.06 -4.71 1.40
N MET A 18 7.03 -4.64 0.07
CA MET A 18 7.79 -5.54 -0.79
C MET A 18 9.25 -5.10 -0.97
N TRP A 19 10.20 -5.99 -0.64
CA TRP A 19 11.64 -5.79 -0.80
C TRP A 19 12.25 -6.57 -1.98
N SER A 20 11.50 -7.51 -2.56
CA SER A 20 11.96 -8.37 -3.66
C SER A 20 10.78 -8.81 -4.54
N PRO A 21 10.95 -8.89 -5.88
CA PRO A 21 9.90 -9.36 -6.78
C PRO A 21 9.69 -10.88 -6.72
N GLY A 22 10.52 -11.62 -5.96
CA GLY A 22 10.57 -13.08 -6.02
C GLY A 22 9.25 -13.76 -5.68
N VAL A 23 8.53 -13.28 -4.66
CA VAL A 23 7.23 -13.85 -4.27
C VAL A 23 6.21 -13.70 -5.39
N TRP A 24 6.16 -12.52 -6.02
CA TRP A 24 5.27 -12.29 -7.15
C TRP A 24 5.68 -13.12 -8.37
N THR A 25 6.92 -12.99 -8.81
CA THR A 25 7.39 -13.60 -10.06
C THR A 25 7.41 -15.14 -10.02
N LYS A 26 7.71 -15.75 -8.86
CA LYS A 26 7.86 -17.21 -8.73
C LYS A 26 6.60 -17.92 -8.25
N VAL A 27 5.74 -17.25 -7.48
CA VAL A 27 4.62 -17.93 -6.78
C VAL A 27 3.27 -17.37 -7.18
N LEU A 28 3.09 -16.05 -7.14
CA LEU A 28 1.76 -15.44 -7.22
C LEU A 28 1.33 -15.04 -8.64
N LYS A 29 2.26 -14.68 -9.52
CA LYS A 29 1.93 -14.15 -10.84
C LYS A 29 1.08 -15.12 -11.68
N VAL A 30 1.50 -16.37 -11.79
CA VAL A 30 0.80 -17.38 -12.62
C VAL A 30 -0.61 -17.70 -12.09
N PRO A 31 -0.81 -17.98 -10.78
CA PRO A 31 -2.15 -18.14 -10.24
C PRO A 31 -3.05 -16.93 -10.48
N PHE A 32 -2.50 -15.72 -10.32
CA PHE A 32 -3.31 -14.50 -10.40
C PHE A 32 -3.60 -14.00 -11.81
N GLN A 33 -2.74 -14.33 -12.79
CA GLN A 33 -3.03 -14.10 -14.21
C GLN A 33 -4.11 -15.03 -14.77
N SER A 34 -4.40 -16.15 -14.10
CA SER A 34 -5.43 -17.09 -14.53
C SER A 34 -6.83 -16.80 -13.96
N PHE A 35 -6.98 -15.73 -13.15
CA PHE A 35 -8.28 -15.26 -12.65
C PHE A 35 -8.96 -14.28 -13.62
N ARG A 36 -10.23 -13.97 -13.36
CA ARG A 36 -11.04 -13.04 -14.16
C ARG A 36 -10.40 -11.66 -14.25
N ALA A 37 -10.72 -10.96 -15.34
CA ALA A 37 -10.20 -9.63 -15.69
C ALA A 37 -10.44 -8.52 -14.64
N ASP A 38 -11.25 -8.77 -13.62
CA ASP A 38 -11.58 -7.85 -12.53
C ASP A 38 -10.69 -8.03 -11.27
N THR A 39 -9.75 -8.97 -11.29
CA THR A 39 -8.76 -9.14 -10.21
C THR A 39 -7.78 -7.98 -10.19
N ARG A 40 -7.55 -7.38 -9.02
CA ARG A 40 -6.63 -6.26 -8.82
C ARG A 40 -5.51 -6.62 -7.86
N VAL A 41 -4.30 -6.14 -8.13
CA VAL A 41 -3.14 -6.31 -7.26
C VAL A 41 -2.61 -4.93 -6.87
N LEU A 42 -2.53 -4.68 -5.57
CA LEU A 42 -1.92 -3.48 -5.00
C LEU A 42 -0.61 -3.89 -4.34
N ILE A 43 0.47 -3.20 -4.69
CA ILE A 43 1.80 -3.44 -4.14
C ILE A 43 2.24 -2.16 -3.46
N THR A 44 2.73 -2.26 -2.22
CA THR A 44 3.43 -1.16 -1.56
C THR A 44 4.91 -1.52 -1.46
N THR A 45 5.78 -0.57 -1.76
CA THR A 45 7.23 -0.74 -1.67
C THR A 45 7.89 0.61 -1.48
N ARG A 46 9.05 0.62 -0.83
CA ARG A 46 9.91 1.79 -0.69
C ARG A 46 10.84 1.97 -1.89
N ASP A 47 10.98 0.94 -2.73
CA ASP A 47 11.86 0.93 -3.88
C ASP A 47 11.07 0.80 -5.19
N GLY A 48 10.98 1.90 -5.94
CA GLY A 48 10.26 1.94 -7.22
C GLY A 48 10.77 0.91 -8.25
N ARG A 49 12.01 0.43 -8.14
CA ARG A 49 12.54 -0.62 -9.01
C ARG A 49 11.81 -1.95 -8.81
N ILE A 50 11.38 -2.24 -7.57
CA ILE A 50 10.60 -3.45 -7.26
C ILE A 50 9.25 -3.40 -7.97
N ALA A 51 8.57 -2.25 -7.97
CA ALA A 51 7.31 -2.08 -8.70
C ALA A 51 7.47 -2.33 -10.20
N GLN A 52 8.55 -1.83 -10.81
CA GLN A 52 8.87 -2.08 -12.22
C GLN A 52 9.15 -3.56 -12.49
N GLN A 53 9.94 -4.23 -11.65
CA GLN A 53 10.24 -5.66 -11.77
C GLN A 53 9.02 -6.57 -11.57
N MET A 54 7.97 -6.07 -10.93
CA MET A 54 6.71 -6.77 -10.74
C MET A 54 5.69 -6.49 -11.85
N ASP A 55 6.10 -5.80 -12.93
CA ASP A 55 5.26 -5.39 -14.06
C ASP A 55 4.06 -4.52 -13.63
N ALA A 56 4.28 -3.59 -12.69
CA ALA A 56 3.23 -2.67 -12.25
C ALA A 56 2.75 -1.78 -13.41
N VAL A 57 1.47 -1.90 -13.75
CA VAL A 57 0.83 -1.11 -14.83
C VAL A 57 0.73 0.37 -14.45
N TYR A 58 0.56 0.66 -13.16
CA TYR A 58 0.48 2.01 -12.61
C TYR A 58 1.32 2.08 -11.33
N THR A 59 2.14 3.12 -11.20
CA THR A 59 2.93 3.39 -10.00
C THR A 59 2.49 4.73 -9.41
N HIS A 60 1.95 4.69 -8.19
CA HIS A 60 1.65 5.90 -7.43
C HIS A 60 2.83 6.23 -6.51
N LYS A 61 3.49 7.37 -6.74
CA LYS A 61 4.47 7.90 -5.79
C LYS A 61 3.71 8.70 -4.74
N VAL A 62 3.68 8.18 -3.51
CA VAL A 62 3.10 8.90 -2.36
C VAL A 62 3.82 10.24 -2.21
N GLN A 63 3.05 11.32 -2.18
CA GLN A 63 3.57 12.66 -2.00
C GLN A 63 3.68 12.99 -0.50
N LEU A 64 4.51 13.97 -0.19
CA LEU A 64 4.51 14.55 1.14
C LEU A 64 3.16 15.20 1.41
N LEU A 65 2.73 15.18 2.67
CA LEU A 65 1.60 15.98 3.12
C LEU A 65 1.93 17.47 2.96
N SER A 66 0.92 18.31 2.75
CA SER A 66 1.09 19.75 2.88
C SER A 66 1.40 20.11 4.33
N ASP A 67 1.93 21.31 4.57
CA ASP A 67 2.23 21.77 5.92
C ASP A 67 0.97 21.80 6.80
N GLU A 68 -0.18 22.19 6.23
CA GLU A 68 -1.46 22.19 6.93
C GLU A 68 -1.93 20.77 7.29
N ASP A 69 -1.83 19.82 6.36
CA ASP A 69 -2.23 18.43 6.58
C ASP A 69 -1.28 17.72 7.56
N ALA A 70 0.03 17.97 7.45
CA ALA A 70 1.03 17.47 8.37
C ALA A 70 0.81 18.02 9.79
N TRP A 71 0.54 19.33 9.91
CA TRP A 71 0.22 19.97 11.19
C TRP A 71 -1.08 19.42 11.77
N SER A 72 -2.12 19.25 10.95
CA SER A 72 -3.39 18.64 11.37
C SER A 72 -3.20 17.22 11.88
N LEU A 73 -2.39 16.41 11.20
CA LEU A 73 -2.06 15.04 11.62
C LEU A 73 -1.30 15.05 12.95
N LEU A 74 -0.31 15.93 13.10
CA LEU A 74 0.44 16.10 14.34
C LEU A 74 -0.50 16.50 15.49
N CYS A 75 -1.37 17.49 15.27
CA CYS A 75 -2.36 17.93 16.26
C CYS A 75 -3.29 16.77 16.65
N LYS A 76 -3.77 15.97 15.70
CA LYS A 76 -4.60 14.78 15.99
C LYS A 76 -3.87 13.75 16.85
N VAL A 77 -2.59 13.52 16.58
CA VAL A 77 -1.79 12.54 17.32
C VAL A 77 -1.41 13.04 18.72
N PHE A 78 -1.04 14.32 18.86
CA PHE A 78 -0.46 14.86 20.09
C PHE A 78 -1.39 15.74 20.92
N LEU A 79 -2.29 16.49 20.29
CA LEU A 79 -3.15 17.47 20.97
C LEU A 79 -4.55 16.95 21.27
N PHE A 80 -5.07 16.00 20.47
CA PHE A 80 -6.38 15.38 20.72
C PHE A 80 -6.30 14.09 21.56
N SER A 81 -5.10 13.60 21.88
CA SER A 81 -4.88 12.47 22.79
C SER A 81 -4.83 12.88 24.26
N CYS A 82 -4.94 14.18 24.59
CA CYS A 82 -5.18 14.65 25.95
C CYS A 82 -5.89 16.01 25.92
N SER A 83 -7.04 16.14 26.57
CA SER A 83 -7.84 17.38 26.69
C SER A 83 -7.15 18.50 27.49
N CYS A 84 -5.82 18.51 27.60
CA CYS A 84 -5.07 19.30 28.58
C CYS A 84 -3.78 19.90 28.01
N ILE A 85 -3.75 20.50 26.81
CA ILE A 85 -2.62 21.38 26.46
C ILE A 85 -3.11 22.64 25.75
N ASN A 86 -3.53 23.62 26.55
CA ASN A 86 -3.53 25.02 26.11
C ASN A 86 -2.08 25.50 26.14
N GLY A 87 -1.46 25.56 24.95
CA GLY A 87 -0.16 26.20 24.74
C GLY A 87 1.00 25.21 24.71
N LEU A 88 1.38 24.81 23.50
CA LEU A 88 2.72 24.29 23.23
C LEU A 88 3.28 25.03 22.03
N TYR A 89 4.18 25.99 22.28
CA TYR A 89 5.11 26.47 21.27
C TYR A 89 6.21 25.42 21.13
N ILE A 90 6.43 24.91 19.92
CA ILE A 90 7.63 24.16 19.57
C ILE A 90 8.32 24.96 18.47
N VAL A 91 9.61 25.22 18.66
CA VAL A 91 10.53 25.78 17.65
C VAL A 91 10.83 24.72 16.60
#